data_AF-A0A2P2IBC5-F1
#
_entry.id   AF-A0A2P2IBC5-F1
#
_cell.length_a   1.000
_cell.length_b   1.000
_cell.length_c   1.000
_cell.angle_alpha   90.00
_cell.angle_beta   90.00
_cell.angle_gamma   90.00
#
_symmetry.space_group_name_H-M   'P 1'
#
loop_
_entity.id
_entity.type
_entity.pdbx_description
1 polymer ?
#
loop_
_entity_poly.entity_id
_entity_poly.type
_entity_poly.pdbx_seq_one_letter_code
_entity_poly.pdbx_strand_id
1 'polypeptide(L)'
;MANVTLVALSAVSGVPLFIRHKGSNKPPSYNVVGSLNGVFMFGESQGTKLIDTRTPHMAITWKTYHDSVRLILLHGDDTSNNRRKNATNVNNDSSSKQSCLLYGGLADQRLLDLIFNSLVLLLSIDALASTSNIERLKKDVKVCYPLLDVLLERCEGRGGGRWGPGPLFSHLVHCSDTVLPPDNYNLQSEVQKWSEGYCSSSYGCLVSANGRVLAGSRTYWTLSSTELVLLPMLLLAAPTPNTATDVAVYLPHKSPKVPFRLLGIKLTCHVWCVSVCGPSPSLASVLKSAVLFWGPYYAGI
;
A
#
# COMPACT_ATOMS: atom_id res chain seq x y z
N MET A 1 -6.20 21.34 -1.78
CA MET A 1 -5.85 19.91 -1.88
C MET A 1 -6.11 19.28 -0.51
N ALA A 2 -6.49 18.01 -0.48
CA ALA A 2 -6.57 17.29 0.79
C ALA A 2 -5.13 16.95 1.21
N ASN A 3 -4.78 17.21 2.45
CA ASN A 3 -3.50 16.83 3.02
C ASN A 3 -3.66 15.52 3.77
N VAL A 4 -2.75 14.58 3.53
CA VAL A 4 -2.70 13.32 4.24
C VAL A 4 -1.32 13.16 4.87
N THR A 5 -1.30 12.96 6.18
CA THR A 5 -0.07 12.65 6.91
C THR A 5 -0.20 11.31 7.60
N LEU A 6 0.73 10.41 7.34
CA LEU A 6 0.91 9.18 8.07
C LEU A 6 2.07 9.34 9.05
N VAL A 7 1.81 9.09 10.33
CA VAL A 7 2.81 9.06 11.38
C VAL A 7 2.86 7.65 11.95
N ALA A 8 4.06 7.11 12.08
CA ALA A 8 4.29 5.86 12.80
C ALA A 8 5.16 6.13 14.03
N LEU A 9 4.72 5.63 15.18
CA LEU A 9 5.40 5.74 16.46
C LEU A 9 5.69 4.34 17.00
N SER A 10 6.73 4.23 17.82
CA SER A 10 6.85 3.12 18.77
C SER A 10 5.70 3.24 19.78
N ALA A 11 4.87 2.21 19.91
CA ALA A 11 3.72 2.24 20.80
C ALA A 11 4.12 2.36 22.27
N VAL A 12 5.25 1.73 22.66
CA VAL A 12 5.77 1.72 24.03
C VAL A 12 6.41 3.05 24.41
N SER A 13 7.25 3.61 23.55
CA SER A 13 8.07 4.80 23.90
C SER A 13 7.55 6.11 23.32
N GLY A 14 6.58 6.07 22.40
CA GLY A 14 6.10 7.26 21.67
C GLY A 14 7.11 7.85 20.68
N VAL A 15 8.29 7.23 20.52
CA VAL A 15 9.34 7.71 19.61
C VAL A 15 8.86 7.60 18.16
N PRO A 16 8.93 8.67 17.35
CA PRO A 16 8.57 8.61 15.94
C PRO A 16 9.48 7.68 15.15
N LEU A 17 8.90 6.69 14.47
CA LEU A 17 9.58 5.82 13.51
C LEU A 17 9.74 6.51 12.16
N PHE A 18 8.65 7.10 11.67
CA PHE A 18 8.65 7.91 10.45
C PHE A 18 7.43 8.83 10.38
N ILE A 19 7.52 9.84 9.52
CA ILE A 19 6.42 10.72 9.14
C ILE A 19 6.42 10.80 7.60
N ARG A 20 5.31 10.47 6.96
CA ARG A 20 5.10 10.64 5.51
C ARG A 20 3.97 11.62 5.31
N HIS A 21 4.19 12.64 4.48
CA HIS A 21 3.23 13.69 4.20
C HIS A 21 3.01 13.80 2.70
N LYS A 22 1.75 13.91 2.30
CA LYS A 22 1.30 14.23 0.94
C LYS A 22 0.33 15.41 1.03
N GLY A 23 0.56 16.42 0.20
CA GLY A 23 -0.16 17.68 0.24
C GLY A 23 0.77 18.89 0.13
N SER A 24 0.18 20.08 -0.02
CA SER A 24 0.91 21.33 -0.17
C SER A 24 1.32 21.97 1.16
N ASN A 25 0.71 21.55 2.27
CA ASN A 25 1.00 22.12 3.58
C ASN A 25 2.30 21.56 4.17
N LYS A 26 2.78 22.21 5.24
CA LYS A 26 3.91 21.68 6.00
C LYS A 26 3.44 20.45 6.80
N PRO A 27 4.27 19.40 6.92
CA PRO A 27 3.98 18.30 7.82
C PRO A 27 3.86 18.82 9.27
N PRO A 28 3.11 18.10 10.14
CA PRO A 28 2.98 18.46 11.54
C PRO A 28 4.36 18.47 12.22
N SER A 29 4.56 19.43 13.13
CA SER A 29 5.80 19.49 13.91
C SER A 29 5.90 18.32 14.89
N TYR A 30 7.11 18.00 15.34
CA TYR A 30 7.33 16.96 16.35
C TYR A 30 6.56 17.23 17.65
N ASN A 31 6.36 18.50 18.01
CA ASN A 31 5.56 18.87 19.17
C ASN A 31 4.10 18.45 18.99
N VAL A 32 3.51 18.68 17.81
CA VAL A 32 2.14 18.26 17.49
C VAL A 32 2.03 16.73 17.53
N VAL A 33 3.00 16.02 16.96
CA VAL A 33 3.05 14.55 17.01
C VAL A 33 3.12 14.04 18.46
N GLY A 34 3.95 14.67 19.29
CA GLY A 34 4.06 14.35 20.72
C GLY A 34 2.76 14.59 21.48
N SER A 35 2.06 15.70 21.21
CA SER A 35 0.75 15.99 21.79
C SER A 35 -0.31 14.97 21.38
N LEU A 36 -0.35 14.57 20.10
CA LEU A 36 -1.28 13.54 19.61
C LEU A 36 -1.04 12.18 20.28
N ASN A 37 0.24 11.83 20.49
CA ASN A 37 0.59 10.64 21.25
C ASN A 37 0.13 10.76 22.72
N GLY A 38 0.31 11.93 23.35
CA GLY A 38 -0.15 12.19 24.72
C GLY A 38 -1.67 12.03 24.89
N VAL A 39 -2.46 12.53 23.93
CA VAL A 39 -3.93 12.34 23.94
C VAL A 39 -4.31 10.86 23.88
N PHE A 40 -3.64 10.08 23.01
CA PHE A 40 -3.84 8.64 22.93
C PHE A 40 -3.52 7.95 24.26
N MET A 41 -2.33 8.23 24.82
CA MET A 41 -1.88 7.62 26.09
C MET A 41 -2.78 7.99 27.27
N PHE A 42 -3.33 9.21 27.28
CA PHE A 42 -4.29 9.62 28.30
C PHE A 42 -5.57 8.76 28.23
N GLY A 43 -6.13 8.55 27.05
CA GLY A 43 -7.30 7.68 26.87
C GLY A 43 -7.01 6.24 27.36
N GLU A 44 -5.86 5.70 26.97
CA GLU A 44 -5.42 4.35 27.37
C GLU A 44 -5.26 4.22 28.88
N SER A 45 -4.73 5.25 29.56
CA SER A 45 -4.62 5.29 31.03
C SER A 45 -5.96 5.22 31.75
N GLN A 46 -7.04 5.64 31.08
CA GLN A 46 -8.42 5.59 31.60
C GLN A 46 -9.17 4.33 31.14
N GLY A 47 -8.47 3.36 30.55
CA GLY A 47 -9.09 2.14 30.02
C GLY A 47 -9.93 2.36 28.76
N THR A 48 -9.74 3.49 28.07
CA THR A 48 -10.47 3.82 26.84
C THR A 48 -9.57 3.71 25.62
N LYS A 49 -10.11 3.19 24.51
CA LYS A 49 -9.37 3.08 23.25
C LYS A 49 -9.77 4.21 22.32
N LEU A 50 -8.83 5.12 22.03
CA LEU A 50 -9.03 6.16 21.02
C LEU A 50 -8.90 5.54 19.62
N ILE A 51 -9.94 5.69 18.79
CA ILE A 51 -10.01 5.09 17.44
C ILE A 51 -9.95 6.18 16.37
N ASP A 52 -10.80 7.19 16.49
CA ASP A 52 -10.94 8.29 15.52
C ASP A 52 -11.33 9.56 16.25
N THR A 53 -10.88 10.71 15.76
CA THR A 53 -11.29 12.05 16.21
C THR A 53 -11.56 12.88 14.99
N ARG A 54 -12.73 13.52 14.96
CA ARG A 54 -13.14 14.36 13.85
C ARG A 54 -13.36 15.78 14.31
N THR A 55 -12.83 16.70 13.52
CA THR A 55 -13.05 18.14 13.63
C THR A 55 -13.61 18.64 12.29
N PRO A 56 -14.13 19.87 12.22
CA PRO A 56 -14.67 20.42 10.97
C PRO A 56 -13.67 20.52 9.81
N HIS A 57 -12.37 20.40 10.08
CA HIS A 57 -11.31 20.60 9.08
C HIS A 57 -10.31 19.45 9.02
N MET A 58 -10.42 18.47 9.92
CA MET A 58 -9.42 17.43 10.10
C MET A 58 -10.05 16.18 10.70
N ALA A 59 -9.68 15.01 10.17
CA ALA A 59 -9.94 13.72 10.77
C ALA A 59 -8.60 13.08 11.18
N ILE A 60 -8.59 12.44 12.34
CA ILE A 60 -7.40 11.79 12.88
C ILE A 60 -7.79 10.39 13.33
N THR A 61 -7.11 9.38 12.81
CA THR A 61 -7.39 7.98 13.12
C THR A 61 -6.15 7.33 13.72
N TRP A 62 -6.33 6.55 14.79
CA TRP A 62 -5.26 5.84 15.49
C TRP A 62 -5.47 4.34 15.42
N LYS A 63 -4.37 3.59 15.30
CA LYS A 63 -4.37 2.14 15.50
C LYS A 63 -3.02 1.65 16.00
N THR A 64 -3.05 0.86 17.07
CA THR A 64 -1.87 0.17 17.62
C THR A 64 -1.87 -1.27 17.14
N TYR A 65 -0.71 -1.74 16.71
CA TYR A 65 -0.46 -3.09 16.22
C TYR A 65 0.62 -3.76 17.07
N HIS A 66 0.31 -4.97 17.56
CA HIS A 66 1.22 -5.81 18.34
C HIS A 66 1.86 -5.12 19.54
N ASP A 67 1.18 -4.10 20.11
CA ASP A 67 1.68 -3.25 21.20
C ASP A 67 3.07 -2.63 20.95
N SER A 68 3.50 -2.61 19.69
CA SER A 68 4.86 -2.24 19.29
C SER A 68 4.86 -1.05 18.34
N VAL A 69 3.93 -1.00 17.39
CA VAL A 69 3.83 0.07 16.39
C VAL A 69 2.46 0.72 16.46
N ARG A 70 2.44 2.05 16.62
CA ARG A 70 1.24 2.87 16.57
C ARG A 70 1.24 3.69 15.29
N LEU A 71 0.22 3.50 14.46
CA LEU A 71 -0.01 4.32 13.27
C LEU A 71 -1.08 5.38 13.57
N ILE A 72 -0.81 6.60 13.12
CA ILE A 72 -1.70 7.75 13.21
C ILE A 72 -1.85 8.32 11.80
N LEU A 73 -3.08 8.35 11.31
CA LEU A 73 -3.43 8.95 10.03
C LEU A 73 -4.12 10.28 10.27
N LEU A 74 -3.65 11.32 9.59
CA LEU A 74 -4.18 12.66 9.68
C LEU A 74 -4.65 13.09 8.29
N HIS A 75 -5.96 13.32 8.15
CA HIS A 75 -6.57 13.92 6.98
C HIS A 75 -6.96 15.35 7.30
N GLY A 76 -6.58 16.33 6.48
CA GLY A 76 -6.99 17.71 6.68
C GLY A 76 -7.18 18.47 5.38
N ASP A 77 -8.15 19.37 5.35
CA ASP A 77 -8.37 20.24 4.19
C ASP A 77 -7.36 21.39 4.18
N ASP A 78 -6.89 21.78 2.98
CA ASP A 78 -6.15 23.02 2.78
C ASP A 78 -7.02 24.24 3.16
N THR A 79 -6.92 24.69 4.40
CA THR A 79 -7.52 25.96 4.86
C THR A 79 -6.63 27.17 4.55
N SER A 80 -5.51 26.98 3.86
CA SER A 80 -4.47 28.01 3.64
C SER A 80 -4.82 29.11 2.63
N ASN A 81 -6.05 29.17 2.09
CA ASN A 81 -6.44 30.24 1.14
C ASN A 81 -7.66 31.10 1.54
N ASN A 82 -8.17 31.01 2.78
CA ASN A 82 -9.37 31.78 3.16
C ASN A 82 -9.16 32.87 4.23
N ARG A 83 -7.91 33.32 4.48
CA ARG A 83 -7.63 34.49 5.35
C ARG A 83 -7.40 35.81 4.61
N ARG A 84 -7.82 35.93 3.34
CA ARG A 84 -7.72 37.19 2.58
C ARG A 84 -8.77 37.36 1.46
N LYS A 85 -9.98 36.84 1.63
CA LYS A 85 -11.13 37.32 0.84
C LYS A 85 -12.06 38.07 1.78
N ASN A 86 -12.00 39.39 1.66
CA ASN A 86 -12.88 40.33 2.32
C ASN A 86 -14.34 39.88 2.19
N ALA A 87 -15.09 40.15 3.24
CA ALA A 87 -16.54 40.10 3.27
C ALA A 87 -17.12 40.76 2.02
N THR A 88 -17.64 39.95 1.10
CA THR A 88 -18.73 40.23 0.14
C THR A 88 -18.79 39.10 -0.88
N ASN A 89 -19.42 37.99 -0.51
CA ASN A 89 -20.33 37.22 -1.37
C ASN A 89 -20.73 35.95 -0.64
N VAL A 90 -21.89 36.03 0.01
CA VAL A 90 -22.69 34.87 0.37
C VAL A 90 -23.27 34.36 -0.94
N ASN A 91 -22.62 33.37 -1.57
CA ASN A 91 -23.27 32.53 -2.56
C ASN A 91 -22.79 31.09 -2.37
N ASN A 92 -23.79 30.22 -2.24
CA ASN A 92 -23.78 28.79 -1.98
C ASN A 92 -22.61 28.04 -2.64
N ASP A 93 -21.67 27.58 -1.82
CA ASP A 93 -20.68 26.58 -2.23
C ASP A 93 -20.77 25.36 -1.31
N SER A 94 -21.85 24.59 -1.52
CA SER A 94 -22.13 23.31 -0.86
C SER A 94 -21.20 22.17 -1.32
N SER A 95 -20.29 22.44 -2.26
CA SER A 95 -19.35 21.45 -2.82
C SER A 95 -18.16 21.15 -1.90
N SER A 96 -17.66 22.13 -1.17
CA SER A 96 -16.46 22.02 -0.31
C SER A 96 -16.73 21.42 1.08
N LYS A 97 -17.99 21.40 1.53
CA LYS A 97 -18.37 20.80 2.82
C LYS A 97 -18.54 19.27 2.73
N GLN A 98 -18.64 18.71 1.53
CA GLN A 98 -18.96 17.30 1.32
C GLN A 98 -17.72 16.39 1.37
N SER A 99 -16.52 16.94 1.16
CA SER A 99 -15.25 16.17 1.18
C SER A 99 -14.85 15.71 2.60
N CYS A 100 -15.07 16.53 3.63
CA CYS A 100 -14.65 16.19 5.00
C CYS A 100 -15.49 15.06 5.63
N LEU A 101 -16.73 14.83 5.18
CA LEU A 101 -17.60 13.77 5.71
C LEU A 101 -17.17 12.35 5.32
N LEU A 102 -16.26 12.22 4.34
CA LEU A 102 -15.75 10.94 3.85
C LEU A 102 -14.41 10.52 4.50
N TYR A 103 -13.76 11.40 5.27
CA TYR A 103 -12.51 11.08 5.98
C TYR A 103 -12.77 10.52 7.38
N GLY A 104 -11.89 9.63 7.84
CA GLY A 104 -12.02 8.94 9.13
C GLY A 104 -12.89 7.70 9.08
N GLY A 105 -12.98 7.01 10.22
CA GLY A 105 -13.84 5.84 10.40
C GLY A 105 -13.30 4.58 9.71
N LEU A 106 -14.19 3.77 9.12
CA LEU A 106 -13.82 2.42 8.66
C LEU A 106 -12.82 2.42 7.48
N ALA A 107 -12.88 3.42 6.60
CA ALA A 107 -11.96 3.54 5.46
C ALA A 107 -10.53 3.77 5.92
N ASP A 108 -10.32 4.73 6.83
CA ASP A 108 -9.01 5.04 7.42
C ASP A 108 -8.47 3.85 8.23
N GLN A 109 -9.33 3.15 8.96
CA GLN A 109 -8.96 1.92 9.67
C GLN A 109 -8.47 0.83 8.71
N ARG A 110 -9.17 0.62 7.59
CA ARG A 110 -8.77 -0.31 6.53
C ARG A 110 -7.47 0.10 5.83
N LEU A 111 -7.25 1.40 5.66
CA LEU A 111 -6.02 1.92 5.11
C LEU A 111 -4.85 1.71 6.08
N LEU A 112 -5.03 2.00 7.37
CA LEU A 112 -4.03 1.72 8.40
C LEU A 112 -3.68 0.23 8.41
N ASP A 113 -4.66 -0.66 8.25
CA ASP A 113 -4.42 -2.11 8.15
C ASP A 113 -3.60 -2.45 6.91
N LEU A 114 -3.93 -1.85 5.78
CA LEU A 114 -3.18 -2.07 4.54
C LEU A 114 -1.74 -1.53 4.64
N ILE A 115 -1.56 -0.37 5.27
CA ILE A 115 -0.25 0.22 5.57
C ILE A 115 0.54 -0.70 6.49
N PHE A 116 -0.03 -1.18 7.59
CA PHE A 116 0.66 -2.09 8.50
C PHE A 116 1.05 -3.39 7.80
N ASN A 117 0.12 -3.98 7.03
CA ASN A 117 0.40 -5.17 6.24
C ASN A 117 1.47 -4.93 5.16
N SER A 118 1.59 -3.71 4.62
CA SER A 118 2.68 -3.36 3.71
C SER A 118 4.04 -3.30 4.41
N LEU A 119 4.08 -2.90 5.69
CA LEU A 119 5.29 -2.98 6.51
C LEU A 119 5.65 -4.44 6.78
N VAL A 120 4.67 -5.27 7.14
CA VAL A 120 4.88 -6.72 7.32
C VAL A 120 5.41 -7.33 6.03
N LEU A 121 4.85 -6.94 4.88
CA LEU A 121 5.26 -7.45 3.56
C LEU A 121 6.74 -7.29 3.29
N LEU A 122 7.37 -6.19 3.72
CA LEU A 122 8.77 -5.90 3.40
C LEU A 122 9.73 -6.18 4.56
N LEU A 123 9.26 -6.22 5.81
CA LEU A 123 10.10 -6.35 7.00
C LEU A 123 9.90 -7.61 7.82
N SER A 124 8.79 -8.35 7.62
CA SER A 124 8.24 -9.39 8.51
C SER A 124 7.51 -8.88 9.74
N ILE A 125 6.65 -9.74 10.31
CA ILE A 125 5.95 -9.44 11.55
C ILE A 125 6.87 -9.44 12.77
N ASP A 126 7.89 -10.32 12.79
CA ASP A 126 8.78 -10.46 13.94
C ASP A 126 9.66 -9.22 14.11
N ALA A 127 10.09 -8.59 13.00
CA ALA A 127 10.81 -7.33 13.02
C ALA A 127 9.97 -6.16 13.56
N LEU A 128 8.65 -6.18 13.31
CA LEU A 128 7.73 -5.15 13.79
C LEU A 128 7.28 -5.39 15.23
N ALA A 129 7.14 -6.64 15.67
CA ALA A 129 6.74 -7.00 17.02
C ALA A 129 7.89 -6.84 18.04
N SER A 130 9.14 -7.15 17.63
CA SER A 130 10.31 -7.06 18.52
C SER A 130 10.98 -5.67 18.47
N THR A 131 10.36 -4.65 19.04
CA THR A 131 10.89 -3.27 19.07
C THR A 131 12.04 -3.04 20.07
N SER A 132 12.96 -4.00 20.22
CA SER A 132 14.13 -3.83 21.11
C SER A 132 15.16 -2.84 20.56
N ASN A 133 15.20 -2.62 19.24
CA ASN A 133 16.10 -1.66 18.59
C ASN A 133 15.34 -0.71 17.64
N ILE A 134 14.83 0.39 18.20
CA ILE A 134 14.06 1.41 17.49
C ILE A 134 14.89 2.05 16.36
N GLU A 135 16.19 2.30 16.57
CA GLU A 135 17.06 2.94 15.58
C GLU A 135 17.30 2.06 14.35
N ARG A 136 17.39 0.74 14.55
CA ARG A 136 17.41 -0.21 13.44
C ARG A 136 16.08 -0.21 12.69
N LEU A 137 14.96 -0.28 13.40
CA LEU A 137 13.64 -0.29 12.78
C LEU A 137 13.39 0.98 11.93
N LYS A 138 13.80 2.16 12.40
CA LYS A 138 13.75 3.42 11.63
C LYS A 138 14.49 3.34 10.30
N LYS A 139 15.61 2.61 10.24
CA LYS A 139 16.39 2.41 9.02
C LYS A 139 15.70 1.41 8.09
N ASP A 140 15.26 0.29 8.63
CA ASP A 140 14.65 -0.80 7.88
C ASP A 140 13.34 -0.36 7.20
N VAL A 141 12.51 0.44 7.89
CA VAL A 141 11.23 0.95 7.36
C VAL A 141 11.37 1.86 6.14
N LYS A 142 12.56 2.40 5.85
CA LYS A 142 12.79 3.24 4.66
C LYS A 142 12.53 2.49 3.36
N VAL A 143 12.73 1.16 3.35
CA VAL A 143 12.45 0.31 2.18
C VAL A 143 10.96 0.35 1.80
N CYS A 144 10.08 0.60 2.77
CA CYS A 144 8.63 0.64 2.56
C CYS A 144 8.14 1.97 1.98
N TYR A 145 8.94 3.04 2.03
CA TYR A 145 8.47 4.39 1.67
C TYR A 145 7.85 4.51 0.26
N PRO A 146 8.39 3.88 -0.80
CA PRO A 146 7.75 3.94 -2.11
C PRO A 146 6.33 3.34 -2.11
N LEU A 147 6.13 2.21 -1.43
CA LEU A 147 4.82 1.57 -1.33
C LEU A 147 3.85 2.38 -0.47
N LEU A 148 4.34 2.96 0.63
CA LEU A 148 3.55 3.87 1.47
C LEU A 148 3.11 5.12 0.67
N ASP A 149 3.99 5.66 -0.17
CA ASP A 149 3.63 6.82 -0.98
C ASP A 149 2.55 6.50 -2.01
N VAL A 150 2.63 5.34 -2.68
CA VAL A 150 1.58 4.88 -3.60
C VAL A 150 0.25 4.68 -2.87
N LEU A 151 0.26 4.14 -1.64
CA LEU A 151 -0.92 3.99 -0.81
C LEU A 151 -1.54 5.35 -0.45
N LEU A 152 -0.72 6.31 -0.03
CA LEU A 152 -1.17 7.65 0.35
C LEU A 152 -1.68 8.47 -0.84
N GLU A 153 -1.03 8.37 -2.01
CA GLU A 153 -1.48 9.03 -3.25
C GLU A 153 -2.89 8.57 -3.67
N ARG A 154 -3.22 7.29 -3.45
CA ARG A 154 -4.54 6.74 -3.79
C ARG A 154 -5.65 7.26 -2.88
N CYS A 155 -5.31 7.78 -1.71
CA CYS A 155 -6.27 8.37 -0.76
C CYS A 155 -6.75 9.77 -1.19
N GLU A 156 -6.10 10.41 -2.16
CA GLU A 156 -6.45 11.77 -2.62
C GLU A 156 -7.68 11.81 -3.55
N GLY A 157 -8.36 10.68 -3.80
CA GLY A 157 -9.64 10.64 -4.53
C GLY A 157 -9.56 11.03 -6.02
N ARG A 158 -8.38 11.39 -6.54
CA ARG A 158 -8.15 11.68 -7.96
C ARG A 158 -7.80 10.41 -8.72
N GLY A 159 -8.83 9.64 -9.04
CA GLY A 159 -8.77 8.54 -10.00
C GLY A 159 -8.61 8.95 -11.47
N GLY A 160 -7.88 10.02 -11.74
CA GLY A 160 -7.72 10.60 -13.07
C GLY A 160 -6.34 11.23 -13.22
N GLY A 161 -5.29 10.40 -13.19
CA GLY A 161 -3.91 10.83 -13.38
C GLY A 161 -2.93 9.66 -13.27
N ARG A 162 -1.92 9.67 -14.14
CA ARG A 162 -0.77 8.73 -14.30
C ARG A 162 -1.06 7.22 -14.48
N TRP A 163 -2.17 6.69 -13.98
CA TRP A 163 -2.38 5.25 -13.76
C TRP A 163 -3.52 4.61 -14.58
N GLY A 164 -3.93 5.25 -15.69
CA GLY A 164 -4.97 4.72 -16.60
C GLY A 164 -6.40 5.13 -16.23
N PRO A 165 -7.43 4.55 -16.89
CA PRO A 165 -8.80 5.02 -16.79
C PRO A 165 -9.43 4.58 -15.46
N GLY A 166 -9.56 5.52 -14.52
CA GLY A 166 -10.33 5.37 -13.28
C GLY A 166 -9.49 5.07 -12.02
N PRO A 167 -10.00 5.43 -10.83
CA PRO A 167 -9.33 5.14 -9.56
C PRO A 167 -9.25 3.63 -9.31
N LEU A 168 -8.13 3.17 -8.77
CA LEU A 168 -7.97 1.82 -8.24
C LEU A 168 -8.60 1.78 -6.85
N PHE A 169 -9.69 1.04 -6.68
CA PHE A 169 -10.44 0.98 -5.42
C PHE A 169 -9.91 -0.11 -4.49
N SER A 170 -8.99 -0.95 -4.97
CA SER A 170 -8.43 -2.09 -4.22
C SER A 170 -8.04 -1.79 -2.78
N HIS A 171 -7.47 -0.61 -2.53
CA HIS A 171 -7.08 -0.17 -1.19
C HIS A 171 -8.27 0.09 -0.24
N LEU A 172 -9.43 0.49 -0.76
CA LEU A 172 -10.66 0.77 0.01
C LEU A 172 -11.53 -0.48 0.20
N VAL A 173 -11.61 -1.32 -0.84
CA VAL A 173 -12.46 -2.51 -0.84
C VAL A 173 -11.73 -3.78 -0.40
N HIS A 174 -10.40 -3.73 -0.25
CA HIS A 174 -9.56 -4.91 0.01
C HIS A 174 -9.83 -6.03 -1.01
N CYS A 175 -9.96 -5.65 -2.28
CA CYS A 175 -10.18 -6.58 -3.39
C CYS A 175 -9.20 -6.24 -4.50
N SER A 176 -8.63 -7.24 -5.17
CA SER A 176 -7.77 -6.98 -6.33
C SER A 176 -8.56 -6.34 -7.46
N ASP A 177 -8.04 -5.25 -8.03
CA ASP A 177 -8.59 -4.68 -9.26
C ASP A 177 -8.22 -5.61 -10.43
N THR A 178 -9.20 -6.31 -11.00
CA THR A 178 -8.99 -7.20 -12.15
C THR A 178 -9.46 -6.55 -13.45
N VAL A 179 -8.75 -6.79 -14.56
CA VAL A 179 -9.21 -6.35 -15.91
C VAL A 179 -10.07 -7.41 -16.56
N LEU A 180 -9.74 -8.68 -16.34
CA LEU A 180 -10.48 -9.82 -16.83
C LEU A 180 -11.12 -10.55 -15.65
N PRO A 181 -12.28 -11.22 -15.86
CA PRO A 181 -12.81 -12.14 -14.88
C PRO A 181 -11.77 -13.22 -14.53
N PRO A 182 -11.69 -13.66 -13.26
CA PRO A 182 -10.74 -14.68 -12.83
C PRO A 182 -10.94 -16.03 -13.54
N ASP A 183 -12.12 -16.23 -14.15
CA ASP A 183 -12.51 -17.44 -14.89
C ASP A 183 -12.03 -17.49 -16.35
N ASN A 184 -11.09 -16.63 -16.76
CA ASN A 184 -10.48 -16.75 -18.08
C ASN A 184 -9.49 -17.93 -18.12
N TYR A 185 -10.03 -19.13 -18.37
CA TYR A 185 -9.31 -20.40 -18.27
C TYR A 185 -8.07 -20.48 -19.17
N ASN A 186 -8.08 -19.84 -20.35
CA ASN A 186 -6.96 -19.90 -21.28
C ASN A 186 -5.71 -19.25 -20.70
N LEU A 187 -5.79 -17.97 -20.33
CA LEU A 187 -4.65 -17.24 -19.75
C LEU A 187 -4.27 -17.79 -18.37
N GLN A 188 -5.25 -18.18 -17.55
CA GLN A 188 -4.99 -18.81 -16.26
C GLN A 188 -4.13 -20.08 -16.42
N SER A 189 -4.44 -20.94 -17.41
CA SER A 189 -3.68 -22.16 -17.66
C SER A 189 -2.23 -21.87 -18.10
N GLU A 190 -2.03 -20.85 -18.93
CA GLU A 190 -0.68 -20.46 -19.39
C GLU A 190 0.16 -19.85 -18.26
N VAL A 191 -0.45 -19.02 -17.42
CA VAL A 191 0.21 -18.47 -16.22
C VAL A 191 0.63 -19.58 -15.27
N GLN A 192 -0.23 -20.58 -15.07
CA GLN A 192 0.07 -21.72 -14.21
C GLN A 192 1.20 -22.58 -14.77
N LYS A 193 1.17 -22.92 -16.07
CA LYS A 193 2.26 -23.65 -16.74
C LYS A 193 3.60 -22.93 -16.57
N TRP A 194 3.59 -21.61 -16.76
CA TRP A 194 4.81 -20.81 -16.63
C TRP A 194 5.32 -20.79 -15.17
N SER A 195 4.44 -20.52 -14.20
CA SER A 195 4.86 -20.40 -12.80
C SER A 195 5.36 -21.73 -12.22
N GLU A 196 4.64 -22.82 -12.48
CA GLU A 196 5.01 -24.14 -11.95
C GLU A 196 6.25 -24.69 -12.67
N GLY A 197 6.30 -24.56 -14.00
CA GLY A 197 7.39 -25.08 -14.81
C GLY A 197 8.72 -24.34 -14.63
N TYR A 198 8.69 -23.01 -14.55
CA TYR A 198 9.91 -22.19 -14.59
C TYR A 198 10.22 -21.44 -13.30
N CYS A 199 9.21 -21.12 -12.48
CA CYS A 199 9.40 -20.40 -11.22
C CYS A 199 9.37 -21.33 -9.99
N SER A 200 9.14 -22.63 -10.20
CA SER A 200 8.93 -23.62 -9.14
C SER A 200 7.90 -23.15 -8.10
N SER A 201 6.89 -22.40 -8.55
CA SER A 201 5.88 -21.80 -7.70
C SER A 201 4.50 -21.92 -8.31
N SER A 202 3.50 -22.15 -7.46
CA SER A 202 2.12 -22.12 -7.88
C SER A 202 1.56 -20.69 -7.93
N TYR A 203 2.18 -19.69 -7.28
CA TYR A 203 1.64 -18.32 -7.17
C TYR A 203 2.14 -17.42 -8.30
N GLY A 204 1.52 -17.51 -9.47
CA GLY A 204 1.81 -16.67 -10.63
C GLY A 204 0.66 -15.74 -10.99
N CYS A 205 0.96 -14.52 -11.45
CA CYS A 205 -0.02 -13.61 -12.04
C CYS A 205 0.56 -12.71 -13.14
N LEU A 206 -0.30 -12.23 -14.02
CA LEU A 206 -0.03 -11.17 -14.97
C LEU A 206 -0.64 -9.88 -14.43
N VAL A 207 0.16 -8.82 -14.42
CA VAL A 207 -0.22 -7.52 -13.88
C VAL A 207 0.02 -6.46 -14.95
N SER A 208 -0.95 -5.56 -15.12
CA SER A 208 -0.79 -4.40 -15.98
C SER A 208 0.16 -3.38 -15.36
N ALA A 209 0.77 -2.52 -16.18
CA ALA A 209 1.58 -1.39 -15.70
C ALA A 209 0.79 -0.38 -14.83
N ASN A 210 -0.53 -0.54 -14.75
CA ASN A 210 -1.42 0.24 -13.90
C ASN A 210 -1.78 -0.49 -12.59
N GLY A 211 -1.22 -1.68 -12.32
CA GLY A 211 -1.40 -2.45 -11.08
C GLY A 211 -2.69 -3.24 -11.00
N ARG A 212 -3.40 -3.39 -12.12
CA ARG A 212 -4.55 -4.29 -12.23
C ARG A 212 -4.08 -5.68 -12.60
N VAL A 213 -4.66 -6.70 -11.99
CA VAL A 213 -4.38 -8.11 -12.31
C VAL A 213 -5.12 -8.48 -13.59
N LEU A 214 -4.38 -8.96 -14.58
CA LEU A 214 -4.92 -9.41 -15.87
C LEU A 214 -5.34 -10.87 -15.80
N ALA A 215 -4.50 -11.72 -15.21
CA ALA A 215 -4.76 -13.14 -15.02
C ALA A 215 -3.94 -13.66 -13.83
N GLY A 216 -4.41 -14.70 -13.15
CA GLY A 216 -3.70 -15.31 -12.03
C GLY A 216 -3.89 -16.82 -12.05
N SER A 217 -2.89 -17.55 -11.56
CA SER A 217 -3.00 -18.99 -11.34
C SER A 217 -4.12 -19.31 -10.34
N ARG A 218 -4.58 -20.55 -10.29
CA ARG A 218 -5.64 -20.96 -9.34
C ARG A 218 -5.25 -20.70 -7.89
N THR A 219 -3.99 -20.99 -7.53
CA THR A 219 -3.51 -20.80 -6.16
C THR A 219 -3.23 -19.33 -5.84
N TYR A 220 -2.93 -18.48 -6.83
CA TYR A 220 -2.81 -17.04 -6.63
C TYR A 220 -4.10 -16.45 -6.04
N TRP A 221 -5.26 -16.84 -6.56
CA TRP A 221 -6.56 -16.38 -6.05
C TRP A 221 -6.93 -16.91 -4.65
N THR A 222 -6.17 -17.88 -4.11
CA THR A 222 -6.34 -18.35 -2.73
C THR A 222 -5.60 -17.48 -1.70
N LEU A 223 -4.80 -16.52 -2.15
CA LEU A 223 -4.17 -15.53 -1.28
C LEU A 223 -5.23 -14.65 -0.63
N SER A 224 -4.87 -14.07 0.52
CA SER A 224 -5.78 -13.15 1.20
C SER A 224 -6.02 -11.89 0.37
N SER A 225 -7.18 -11.28 0.57
CA SER A 225 -7.55 -9.97 0.03
C SER A 225 -6.42 -8.94 0.13
N THR A 226 -5.76 -8.85 1.28
CA THR A 226 -4.66 -7.93 1.53
C THR A 226 -3.45 -8.22 0.64
N GLU A 227 -3.06 -9.48 0.52
CA GLU A 227 -1.91 -9.90 -0.31
C GLU A 227 -2.18 -9.65 -1.80
N LEU A 228 -3.39 -9.95 -2.26
CA LEU A 228 -3.83 -9.70 -3.63
C LEU A 228 -3.80 -8.21 -4.02
N VAL A 229 -3.96 -7.31 -3.04
CA VAL A 229 -3.87 -5.87 -3.25
C VAL A 229 -2.42 -5.38 -3.15
N LEU A 230 -1.66 -5.85 -2.17
CA LEU A 230 -0.31 -5.36 -1.92
C LEU A 230 0.72 -5.81 -2.97
N LEU A 231 0.63 -7.05 -3.48
CA LEU A 231 1.61 -7.58 -4.43
C LEU A 231 1.66 -6.79 -5.75
N PRO A 232 0.52 -6.50 -6.42
CA PRO A 232 0.52 -5.61 -7.60
C PRO A 232 1.00 -4.20 -7.28
N MET A 233 0.65 -3.66 -6.09
CA MET A 233 1.05 -2.32 -5.70
C MET A 233 2.55 -2.19 -5.44
N LEU A 234 3.19 -3.23 -4.88
CA LEU A 234 4.64 -3.24 -4.68
C LEU A 234 5.39 -3.12 -6.00
N LEU A 235 4.90 -3.77 -7.06
CA LEU A 235 5.49 -3.67 -8.40
C LEU A 235 5.33 -2.28 -9.02
N LEU A 236 4.22 -1.59 -8.72
CA LEU A 236 4.04 -0.20 -9.13
C LEU A 236 4.91 0.79 -8.35
N ALA A 237 5.15 0.49 -7.08
CA ALA A 237 5.96 1.32 -6.20
C ALA A 237 7.46 1.17 -6.47
N ALA A 238 7.89 0.03 -7.03
CA ALA A 238 9.27 -0.20 -7.38
C ALA A 238 9.72 0.83 -8.45
N PRO A 239 10.89 1.49 -8.26
CA PRO A 239 11.44 2.38 -9.28
C PRO A 239 11.59 1.59 -10.57
N THR A 240 10.93 2.04 -11.65
CA THR A 240 10.70 1.29 -12.89
C THR A 240 11.94 0.51 -13.31
N PRO A 241 11.97 -0.80 -13.03
CA PRO A 241 13.07 -1.65 -13.46
C PRO A 241 12.95 -1.76 -14.97
N ASN A 242 14.06 -1.59 -15.69
CA ASN A 242 14.02 -1.65 -17.15
C ASN A 242 13.55 -3.02 -17.67
N THR A 243 13.67 -4.09 -16.87
CA THR A 243 13.42 -5.46 -17.36
C THR A 243 12.88 -6.42 -16.30
N ALA A 244 13.40 -6.44 -15.06
CA ALA A 244 12.95 -7.39 -14.04
C ALA A 244 13.18 -6.90 -12.60
N THR A 245 12.45 -7.49 -11.65
CA THR A 245 12.52 -7.27 -10.19
C THR A 245 12.70 -8.58 -9.45
N ASP A 246 13.43 -8.51 -8.35
CA ASP A 246 13.57 -9.59 -7.38
C ASP A 246 13.60 -8.97 -5.98
N VAL A 247 12.51 -9.11 -5.24
CA VAL A 247 12.32 -8.47 -3.94
C VAL A 247 11.88 -9.51 -2.92
N ALA A 248 12.53 -9.53 -1.75
CA ALA A 248 12.09 -10.37 -0.64
C ALA A 248 10.76 -9.85 -0.08
N VAL A 249 9.78 -10.73 0.10
CA VAL A 249 8.44 -10.39 0.60
C VAL A 249 7.97 -11.41 1.63
N TYR A 250 7.28 -10.95 2.67
CA TYR A 250 6.64 -11.79 3.70
C TYR A 250 5.13 -11.72 3.52
N LEU A 251 4.45 -12.83 3.33
CA LEU A 251 3.01 -12.81 3.08
C LEU A 251 2.25 -12.50 4.38
N PRO A 252 1.60 -11.32 4.55
CA PRO A 252 1.14 -10.86 5.87
C PRO A 252 0.15 -11.80 6.56
N HIS A 253 -0.65 -12.57 5.81
CA HIS A 253 -1.57 -13.55 6.38
C HIS A 253 -1.06 -14.97 6.22
N LYS A 254 -0.56 -15.32 5.02
CA LYS A 254 -0.21 -16.71 4.72
C LYS A 254 1.10 -17.14 5.37
N SER A 255 2.09 -16.25 5.42
CA SER A 255 3.40 -16.55 5.98
C SER A 255 4.15 -15.26 6.35
N PRO A 256 3.82 -14.66 7.50
CA PRO A 256 4.35 -13.35 7.88
C PRO A 256 5.77 -13.40 8.45
N LYS A 257 6.30 -14.60 8.69
CA LYS A 257 7.63 -14.84 9.30
C LYS A 257 8.67 -15.36 8.31
N VAL A 258 8.24 -16.04 7.25
CA VAL A 258 9.15 -16.66 6.28
C VAL A 258 9.22 -15.78 5.03
N PRO A 259 10.42 -15.38 4.59
CA PRO A 259 10.56 -14.60 3.38
C PRO A 259 10.37 -15.48 2.14
N PHE A 260 9.61 -14.95 1.18
CA PHE A 260 9.51 -15.39 -0.20
C PHE A 260 10.20 -14.39 -1.11
N ARG A 261 10.36 -14.72 -2.38
CA ARG A 261 10.84 -13.80 -3.42
C ARG A 261 9.71 -13.47 -4.36
N LEU A 262 9.43 -12.18 -4.52
CA LEU A 262 8.57 -11.65 -5.56
C LEU A 262 9.43 -11.38 -6.79
N LEU A 263 9.30 -12.25 -7.78
CA LEU A 263 9.90 -12.07 -9.10
C LEU A 263 8.90 -11.36 -10.00
N GLY A 264 9.34 -10.30 -10.66
CA GLY A 264 8.54 -9.58 -11.65
C GLY A 264 9.36 -9.40 -12.92
N ILE A 265 8.83 -9.77 -14.07
CA ILE A 265 9.49 -9.61 -15.36
C ILE A 265 8.58 -8.81 -16.27
N LYS A 266 9.15 -7.78 -16.87
CA LYS A 266 8.45 -6.94 -17.83
C LYS A 266 8.39 -7.66 -19.16
N LEU A 267 7.19 -8.02 -19.60
CA LEU A 267 6.96 -8.66 -20.91
C LEU A 267 6.83 -7.60 -22.01
N THR A 268 6.04 -6.55 -21.76
CA THR A 268 5.82 -5.43 -22.68
C THR A 268 5.87 -4.10 -21.93
N CYS A 269 5.65 -2.97 -22.63
CA CYS A 269 5.50 -1.66 -21.97
C CYS A 269 4.34 -1.61 -20.96
N HIS A 270 3.34 -2.49 -21.09
CA HIS A 270 2.11 -2.45 -20.29
C HIS A 270 1.84 -3.73 -19.47
N VAL A 271 2.64 -4.79 -19.63
CA VAL A 271 2.37 -6.09 -18.99
C VAL A 271 3.60 -6.62 -18.29
N TRP A 272 3.39 -7.07 -17.06
CA TRP A 272 4.36 -7.75 -16.20
C TRP A 272 3.87 -9.16 -15.89
N CYS A 273 4.76 -10.15 -15.93
CA CYS A 273 4.53 -11.44 -15.30
C CYS A 273 5.21 -11.48 -13.95
N VAL A 274 4.51 -12.05 -12.97
CA VAL A 274 4.86 -11.97 -11.57
C VAL A 274 4.73 -13.35 -10.96
N SER A 275 5.69 -13.75 -10.14
CA SER A 275 5.62 -15.01 -9.40
C SER A 275 6.16 -14.83 -7.99
N VAL A 276 5.48 -15.39 -7.00
CA VAL A 276 5.98 -15.46 -5.61
C VAL A 276 6.64 -16.82 -5.43
N CYS A 277 7.95 -16.92 -5.45
CA CYS A 277 8.69 -18.18 -5.34
C CYS A 277 9.54 -18.27 -4.07
N GLY A 278 10.11 -19.46 -3.84
CA GLY A 278 11.07 -19.70 -2.76
C GLY A 278 12.49 -19.22 -3.11
N PRO A 279 13.54 -19.83 -2.51
CA PRO A 279 14.93 -19.43 -2.72
C PRO A 279 15.44 -19.76 -4.14
N SER A 280 14.92 -20.81 -4.76
CA SER A 280 15.10 -21.13 -6.18
C SER A 280 13.84 -20.74 -6.95
N PRO A 281 13.93 -20.36 -8.23
CA PRO A 281 15.10 -20.25 -9.14
C PRO A 281 15.75 -18.85 -9.21
N SER A 282 16.87 -18.71 -9.95
CA SER A 282 17.57 -17.43 -10.12
C SER A 282 16.83 -16.48 -11.08
N LEU A 283 16.92 -15.15 -10.83
CA LEU A 283 16.26 -14.14 -11.67
C LEU A 283 16.64 -14.26 -13.16
N ALA A 284 17.91 -14.56 -13.45
CA ALA A 284 18.40 -14.72 -14.82
C ALA A 284 17.77 -15.92 -15.55
N SER A 285 17.52 -17.02 -14.83
CA SER A 285 16.83 -18.20 -15.39
C SER A 285 15.38 -17.87 -15.74
N VAL A 286 14.68 -17.21 -14.82
CA VAL A 286 13.27 -16.85 -15.00
C VAL A 286 13.11 -15.78 -16.09
N LEU A 287 14.03 -14.84 -16.20
CA LEU A 287 14.01 -13.85 -17.27
C LEU A 287 14.13 -14.51 -18.65
N LYS A 288 15.07 -15.45 -18.82
CA LYS A 288 15.24 -16.20 -20.07
C LYS A 288 14.00 -17.03 -20.39
N SER A 289 13.44 -17.73 -19.41
CA SER A 289 12.25 -18.55 -19.63
C SER A 289 11.01 -17.70 -19.94
N ALA A 290 10.85 -16.53 -19.30
CA ALA A 290 9.75 -15.63 -19.58
C ALA A 290 9.77 -15.11 -21.02
N VAL A 291 10.94 -14.74 -21.54
CA VAL A 291 11.09 -14.32 -22.95
C VAL A 291 10.76 -15.46 -23.91
N LEU A 292 11.24 -16.67 -23.65
CA LEU A 292 10.99 -17.83 -24.51
C LEU A 292 9.52 -18.30 -24.47
N PHE A 293 8.92 -18.33 -23.28
CA PHE A 293 7.56 -18.82 -23.09
C PHE A 293 6.51 -17.82 -23.56
N TRP A 294 6.66 -16.54 -23.18
CA TRP A 294 5.68 -15.51 -23.50
C TRP A 294 5.95 -14.84 -24.85
N GLY A 295 7.19 -14.88 -25.36
CA GLY A 295 7.60 -14.24 -26.62
C GLY A 295 6.66 -14.50 -27.80
N PRO A 296 6.25 -15.76 -28.09
CA PRO A 296 5.33 -16.06 -29.18
C PRO A 296 3.99 -15.32 -29.12
N TYR A 297 3.55 -14.90 -27.93
CA TYR A 297 2.27 -14.22 -27.73
C TYR A 297 2.29 -12.73 -28.04
N TYR A 298 3.48 -12.09 -28.07
CA TYR A 298 3.60 -10.64 -28.28
C TYR A 298 4.67 -10.23 -29.30
N ALA A 299 5.53 -11.14 -29.78
CA ALA A 299 6.55 -10.83 -30.77
C ALA A 299 6.01 -10.59 -32.19
N GLY A 300 4.72 -10.87 -32.43
CA GLY A 300 4.02 -10.62 -33.70
C GLY A 300 3.13 -9.36 -33.70
N ILE A 301 3.19 -8.53 -32.65
CA ILE A 301 2.49 -7.24 -32.52
C ILE A 301 3.50 -6.12 -32.71
#